data_AF-A0A9E1MMK4-F1
#
_entry.id   AF-A0A9E1MMK4-F1
#
_cell.length_a   1.000
_cell.length_b   1.000
_cell.length_c   1.000
_cell.angle_alpha   90.00
_cell.angle_beta   90.00
_cell.angle_gamma   90.00
#
_symmetry.space_group_name_H-M   'P 1'
#
loop_
_entity.id
_entity.type
_entity.pdbx_description
1 polymer ?
#
loop_
_entity_poly.entity_id
_entity_poly.type
_entity_poly.pdbx_seq_one_letter_code
_entity_poly.pdbx_strand_id
1 'polypeptide(L)' 'MWTVVYLANNTDVKNSICALLDNNGIINRVHAISPTEEEVGICYDVLVPAAEVSAAHALILDEEL' A
#
# COMPACT_ATOMS: atom_id res chain seq x y z
N MET A 1 16.18 -2.78 -0.05
CA MET A 1 15.56 -1.46 0.23
C MET A 1 14.05 -1.61 0.06
N TRP A 2 13.25 -0.99 0.92
CA TRP A 2 11.79 -0.97 0.81
C TRP A 2 11.36 0.30 0.09
N THR A 3 10.35 0.20 -0.78
CA THR A 3 9.91 1.29 -1.64
C THR A 3 8.41 1.45 -1.50
N VAL A 4 7.94 2.69 -1.36
CA VAL A 4 6.50 3.01 -1.34
C VAL A 4 5.94 2.83 -2.74
N VAL A 5 4.86 2.05 -2.85
CA VAL A 5 4.15 1.78 -4.12
C VAL A 5 2.75 2.35 -4.13
N TYR A 6 2.18 2.66 -2.97
CA TYR A 6 0.86 3.27 -2.86
C TYR A 6 0.71 4.07 -1.56
N LEU A 7 -0.09 5.14 -1.62
CA LEU A 7 -0.49 5.98 -0.49
C LEU A 7 -1.99 5.82 -0.27
N ALA A 8 -2.37 4.99 0.70
CA ALA A 8 -3.78 4.76 1.00
C ALA A 8 -4.29 5.83 1.97
N ASN A 9 -5.42 6.46 1.65
CA ASN A 9 -6.00 7.56 2.42
C ASN A 9 -6.94 7.11 3.55
N ASN A 10 -7.15 5.80 3.67
CA ASN A 10 -7.96 5.19 4.72
C ASN A 10 -7.57 3.71 4.89
N THR A 11 -8.06 3.10 5.96
CA THR A 11 -7.76 1.71 6.34
C THR A 11 -8.32 0.70 5.35
N ASP A 12 -9.45 0.98 4.69
CA ASP A 12 -10.11 0.07 3.76
C ASP A 12 -9.26 -0.11 2.49
N VAL A 13 -8.87 0.99 1.84
CA VAL A 13 -7.97 0.99 0.68
C VAL A 13 -6.63 0.34 1.02
N LYS A 14 -6.09 0.65 2.21
CA LYS A 14 -4.86 0.01 2.71
C LYS A 14 -5.00 -1.51 2.84
N ASN A 15 -6.15 -1.98 3.33
CA ASN A 15 -6.39 -3.42 3.49
C ASN A 15 -6.59 -4.11 2.14
N SER A 16 -7.33 -3.49 1.22
CA SER A 16 -7.54 -4.02 -0.14
C SER A 16 -6.21 -4.19 -0.88
N ILE A 17 -5.34 -3.18 -0.86
CA ILE A 17 -4.03 -3.29 -1.54
C ILE A 17 -3.12 -4.30 -0.84
N CYS A 18 -3.10 -4.35 0.49
CA CYS A 18 -2.36 -5.39 1.21
C CYS A 18 -2.82 -6.79 0.83
N ALA A 19 -4.14 -7.01 0.75
CA ALA A 19 -4.70 -8.30 0.40
C ALA A 19 -4.38 -8.66 -1.06
N LEU A 20 -4.48 -7.71 -1.99
CA LEU A 20 -4.09 -7.91 -3.38
C LEU A 20 -2.63 -8.37 -3.50
N LEU A 21 -1.72 -7.66 -2.81
CA LEU A 21 -0.29 -8.00 -2.83
C LEU A 21 -0.02 -9.37 -2.19
N ASP A 22 -0.62 -9.65 -1.03
CA ASP A 22 -0.44 -10.92 -0.31
C ASP A 22 -0.97 -12.13 -1.11
N ASN A 23 -2.15 -11.99 -1.73
CA ASN A 23 -2.75 -13.03 -2.57
C ASN A 23 -1.89 -13.38 -3.80
N ASN A 24 -1.09 -12.42 -4.28
CA ASN A 24 -0.16 -12.62 -5.40
C ASN A 24 1.26 -12.99 -4.93
N GLY A 25 1.45 -13.25 -3.63
CA GLY A 25 2.73 -13.66 -3.05
C GLY A 25 3.76 -12.54 -2.93
N ILE A 26 3.34 -11.28 -3.04
CA ILE A 26 4.20 -10.10 -2.91
C ILE A 26 4.29 -9.69 -1.46
N ILE A 27 5.51 -9.59 -0.96
CA ILE A 27 5.74 -9.18 0.42
C ILE A 27 5.47 -7.67 0.52
N ASN A 28 4.61 -7.29 1.47
CA ASN A 28 4.28 -5.90 1.72
C ASN A 28 4.50 -5.51 3.19
N ARG A 29 4.71 -4.21 3.41
CA ARG A 29 4.74 -3.56 4.72
C ARG A 29 3.91 -2.31 4.66
N VAL A 30 3.29 -1.95 5.79
CA VAL A 30 2.51 -0.72 5.89
C VAL A 30 3.01 0.14 7.02
N HIS A 31 3.15 1.44 6.75
CA HIS A 31 3.37 2.44 7.78
C HIS A 31 2.20 3.41 7.82
N ALA A 32 1.62 3.60 9.01
CA ALA A 32 0.63 4.64 9.23
C ALA A 32 1.34 5.99 9.40
N ILE A 33 0.88 6.99 8.67
CA ILE A 33 1.27 8.39 8.78
C ILE A 33 0.05 9.13 9.33
N SER A 34 0.07 9.38 10.64
CA SER A 34 -0.94 10.21 11.28
C SER A 34 -0.52 11.68 11.20
N PRO A 35 -1.23 12.56 10.48
CA PRO A 35 -1.31 13.96 10.89
C PRO A 35 -2.16 14.00 12.17
N THR A 36 -1.70 14.75 13.15
CA THR A 36 -2.26 14.92 14.51
C THR A 36 -3.78 15.10 14.62
N GLU A 37 -4.36 14.43 15.62
CA GLU A 37 -5.62 14.63 16.41
C GLU A 37 -6.97 15.02 15.76
N GLU A 38 -7.04 15.33 14.47
CA GLU A 38 -8.31 15.42 13.75
C GLU A 38 -8.36 14.28 12.73
N GLU A 39 -9.31 13.35 12.88
CA GLU A 39 -9.50 12.08 12.13
C GLU A 39 -9.64 12.22 10.59
N VAL A 40 -9.33 13.39 10.04
CA VAL A 40 -9.33 13.68 8.60
C VAL A 40 -7.93 13.47 8.04
N GLY A 41 -7.69 12.29 7.46
CA GLY A 41 -6.53 12.03 6.60
C GLY A 41 -5.46 11.10 7.18
N ILE A 42 -5.87 9.97 7.78
CA ILE A 42 -4.91 8.91 8.09
C ILE A 42 -4.40 8.33 6.77
N CYS A 43 -3.15 8.64 6.44
CA CYS A 43 -2.49 8.12 5.26
C CYS A 43 -1.64 6.91 5.63
N TYR A 44 -1.58 5.92 4.75
CA TYR A 44 -0.79 4.72 4.92
C TYR A 44 0.16 4.56 3.73
N ASP A 45 1.45 4.48 4.02
CA ASP A 45 2.43 4.05 3.03
C ASP A 45 2.36 2.54 2.90
N VAL A 46 2.06 2.04 1.70
CA VAL A 46 2.24 0.63 1.34
C VAL A 46 3.59 0.49 0.67
N LEU A 47 4.45 -0.34 1.26
CA LEU A 47 5.81 -0.58 0.83
C LEU A 47 6.02 -2.03 0.40
N VAL A 48 6.84 -2.22 -0.63
CA VAL A 48 7.30 -3.55 -1.08
C VAL A 48 8.82 -3.55 -1.25
N PRO A 49 9.48 -4.72 -1.28
CA PRO A 49 10.88 -4.83 -1.66
C PRO A 49 11.12 -4.20 -3.04
N ALA A 50 12.24 -3.49 -3.21
CA ALA A 50 12.58 -2.85 -4.50
C ALA A 50 12.54 -3.80 -5.71
N ALA A 51 12.80 -5.09 -5.50
CA ALA A 51 12.71 -6.12 -6.56
C ALA A 51 11.28 -6.39 -7.04
N GLU A 52 10.27 -6.12 -6.20
CA GLU A 52 8.86 -6.43 -6.48
C GLU A 52 8.04 -5.19 -6.89
N VAL A 53 8.63 -4.00 -6.88
CA VAL A 53 7.96 -2.73 -7.21
C VAL A 53 7.25 -2.79 -8.57
N SER A 54 7.93 -3.31 -9.59
CA SER A 54 7.35 -3.40 -10.93
C SER A 54 6.14 -4.33 -10.98
N ALA A 55 6.17 -5.44 -10.23
CA ALA A 55 5.06 -6.39 -10.17
C ALA A 55 3.89 -5.82 -9.35
N ALA A 56 4.18 -5.18 -8.22
CA ALA A 56 3.19 -4.51 -7.39
C ALA A 56 2.44 -3.42 -8.15
N HIS A 57 3.15 -2.53 -8.87
CA HIS A 57 2.50 -1.50 -9.69
C HIS A 57 1.63 -2.09 -10.79
N ALA A 58 2.07 -3.17 -11.45
CA ALA A 58 1.27 -3.82 -12.47
C ALA A 58 -0.05 -4.36 -11.92
N LEU A 59 -0.02 -4.99 -10.73
CA LEU A 59 -1.23 -5.49 -10.08
C LEU A 59 -2.18 -4.36 -9.63
N ILE A 60 -1.64 -3.30 -9.03
CA ILE A 60 -2.43 -2.15 -8.56
C ILE A 60 -3.16 -1.49 -9.75
N LEU A 61 -2.48 -1.34 -10.89
CA LEU A 61 -3.09 -0.77 -12.10
C LEU A 61 -4.14 -1.69 -12.74
N ASP A 62 -3.95 -3.01 -12.66
CA ASP A 62 -4.88 -4.00 -13.25
C ASP A 62 -6.22 -4.06 -12.49
N GLU A 63 -6.21 -3.87 -11.17
CA GLU A 63 -7.42 -3.80 -10.34
C GLU A 63 -8.17 -2.44 -10.40
N GLU A 64 -7.69 -1.47 -11.19
CA GLU A 64 -8.22 -0.10 -11.27
C GLU A 64 -8.42 0.60 -9.89
N LEU A 65 -7.48 0.37 -8.95
CA LEU A 65 -7.45 0.97 -7.60
C LEU A 65 -6.71 2.32 -7.53
#